data_AF-A0A7W1K644-F1
#
_entry.id   AF-A0A7W1K644-F1
#
_cell.length_a   1.000
_cell.length_b   1.000
_cell.length_c   1.000
_cell.angle_alpha   90.00
_cell.angle_beta   90.00
_cell.angle_gamma   90.00
#
_symmetry.space_group_name_H-M   'P 1'
#
loop_
_entity.id
_entity.type
_entity.pdbx_description
1 polymer ?
#
loop_
_entity_poly.entity_id
_entity_poly.type
_entity_poly.pdbx_seq_one_letter_code
_entity_poly.pdbx_strand_id
1 'polypeptide(L)' 'MPSAETWGQMDLSEDQLIEAIRRVLSGAGPEVIVGPGDDAAVVRSGAGELVLTTDAMVEGVHFRTELTTPRDLGYKA' A
#
# COMPACT_ATOMS: atom_id res chain seq x y z
N MET A 1 14.63 -19.76 -12.23
CA MET A 1 13.90 -19.12 -11.12
C MET A 1 14.95 -18.74 -10.09
N PRO A 2 15.24 -17.45 -9.84
CA PRO A 2 16.12 -17.12 -8.73
C PRO A 2 15.45 -17.54 -7.42
N SER A 3 16.22 -18.19 -6.53
CA SER A 3 15.77 -18.60 -5.20
C SER A 3 15.44 -17.37 -4.34
N ALA A 4 14.54 -17.54 -3.37
CA ALA A 4 14.01 -16.47 -2.51
C ALA A 4 15.05 -15.78 -1.60
N GLU A 5 16.35 -16.08 -1.74
CA GLU A 5 17.41 -15.75 -0.78
C GLU A 5 18.17 -14.46 -1.09
N THR A 6 17.68 -13.59 -1.97
CA THR A 6 18.34 -12.30 -2.26
C THR A 6 17.37 -11.11 -2.23
N TRP A 7 16.40 -11.15 -1.31
CA TRP A 7 15.82 -9.91 -0.79
C TRP A 7 16.52 -9.64 0.53
N GLY A 8 17.51 -8.74 0.53
CA GLY A 8 18.12 -8.28 1.77
C GLY A 8 17.01 -7.78 2.68
N GLN A 9 16.79 -8.46 3.80
CA GLN A 9 15.81 -8.06 4.80
C GLN A 9 16.19 -6.65 5.26
N MET A 10 15.38 -5.66 4.92
CA MET A 10 15.61 -4.29 5.39
C MET A 10 15.31 -4.25 6.88
N ASP A 11 16.27 -3.80 7.68
CA ASP A 11 16.10 -3.57 9.12
C ASP A 11 15.42 -2.21 9.36
N LEU A 12 14.24 -2.04 8.76
CA LEU A 12 13.38 -0.87 8.97
C LEU A 12 12.05 -1.35 9.54
N SER A 13 11.57 -0.67 10.57
CA SER A 13 10.16 -0.75 10.96
C SER A 13 9.27 -0.16 9.86
N GLU A 14 7.98 -0.53 9.87
CA GLU A 14 6.97 0.00 8.96
C GLU A 14 6.94 1.53 8.99
N ASP A 15 6.86 2.13 10.18
CA ASP A 15 6.87 3.59 10.35
C ASP A 15 8.10 4.24 9.72
N GLN A 16 9.28 3.65 9.89
CA GLN A 16 10.51 4.17 9.31
C GLN A 16 10.50 4.09 7.78
N LEU A 17 9.93 3.03 7.21
CA LEU A 17 9.77 2.87 5.78
C LEU A 17 8.75 3.88 5.22
N ILE A 18 7.61 4.08 5.89
CA ILE A 18 6.60 5.07 5.53
C ILE A 18 7.22 6.48 5.50
N GLU A 19 7.97 6.84 6.55
CA GLU A 19 8.64 8.13 6.60
C GLU A 19 9.72 8.29 5.52
N ALA A 20 10.44 7.23 5.18
CA ALA A 20 11.38 7.25 4.05
C ALA A 20 10.65 7.47 2.71
N ILE A 21 9.54 6.78 2.48
CA ILE A 21 8.71 6.96 1.27
C ILE A 21 8.17 8.39 1.20
N ARG A 22 7.62 8.92 2.31
CA ARG A 22 7.13 10.30 2.38
C ARG A 22 8.21 11.32 2.03
N ARG A 23 9.46 11.12 2.49
CA ARG A 23 10.59 11.99 2.13
C ARG A 23 10.98 11.92 0.67
N VAL A 24 10.92 10.73 0.06
CA VAL A 24 11.20 10.56 -1.38
C VAL A 24 10.09 11.18 -2.23
N LEU A 25 8.84 11.07 -1.79
CA LEU A 25 7.65 11.52 -2.50
C LEU A 25 7.17 12.91 -2.10
N SER A 26 7.89 13.64 -1.23
CA SER A 26 7.44 14.91 -0.64
C SER A 26 7.21 16.06 -1.63
N GLY A 27 7.48 15.84 -2.92
CA GLY A 27 7.06 16.69 -4.04
C GLY A 27 5.74 16.26 -4.69
N ALA A 28 4.79 15.74 -3.91
CA ALA A 28 3.47 15.35 -4.41
C ALA A 28 2.88 16.46 -5.32
N GLY A 29 2.31 16.06 -6.47
CA GLY A 29 1.82 16.99 -7.48
C GLY A 29 0.85 18.03 -6.90
N PRO A 30 0.70 19.20 -7.53
CA PRO A 30 -0.13 20.30 -7.02
C PRO A 30 -1.60 19.92 -6.78
N GLU A 31 -2.04 18.78 -7.31
CA GLU A 31 -3.36 18.22 -7.11
C GLU A 31 -3.53 17.48 -5.77
N VAL A 32 -2.45 17.10 -5.08
CA VAL A 32 -2.53 16.38 -3.81
C VAL A 32 -2.84 17.36 -2.68
N ILE A 33 -4.06 17.28 -2.14
CA ILE A 33 -4.56 18.15 -1.06
C ILE A 33 -4.12 17.61 0.29
N VAL A 34 -4.24 16.29 0.46
CA VAL A 34 -3.75 15.55 1.63
C VAL A 34 -2.91 14.40 1.09
N GLY A 35 -1.62 14.38 1.42
CA GLY A 35 -0.71 13.29 1.06
C GLY A 35 -1.12 11.95 1.70
N PRO A 36 -0.45 10.85 1.34
CA PRO A 36 -0.70 9.54 1.95
C PRO A 36 -0.52 9.60 3.48
N GLY A 37 -1.67 9.56 4.18
CA GLY A 37 -1.81 9.56 5.64
C GLY A 37 -1.74 8.15 6.23
N ASP A 38 -2.48 7.90 7.31
CA ASP A 38 -2.69 6.55 7.86
C ASP A 38 -3.69 5.78 6.99
N ASP A 39 -4.86 6.38 6.72
CA ASP A 39 -5.96 5.65 6.04
C ASP A 39 -6.12 5.92 4.53
N ALA A 40 -5.82 7.15 4.05
CA ALA A 40 -6.03 7.55 2.67
C ALA A 40 -5.32 8.86 2.28
N ALA A 41 -5.30 9.16 0.98
CA ALA A 41 -4.90 10.45 0.40
C ALA A 41 -6.11 11.15 -0.23
N VAL A 42 -6.07 12.49 -0.30
CA VAL A 42 -7.09 13.30 -0.99
C VAL A 42 -6.46 14.05 -2.15
N VAL A 43 -7.02 13.89 -3.34
CA VAL A 43 -6.53 14.51 -4.57
C VAL A 43 -7.62 15.30 -5.28
N ARG A 44 -7.25 16.45 -5.83
CA ARG A 44 -8.11 17.25 -6.68
C ARG A 44 -8.18 16.63 -8.08
N SER A 45 -9.40 16.48 -8.58
CA SER A 45 -9.69 16.06 -9.95
C SER A 45 -10.59 17.10 -10.63
N GLY A 46 -10.73 16.99 -11.95
CA GLY A 46 -11.67 17.85 -12.69
C GLY A 46 -13.15 17.69 -12.28
N ALA A 47 -13.49 16.61 -11.57
CA ALA A 47 -14.83 16.33 -11.08
C ALA A 47 -15.05 16.69 -9.60
N GLY A 48 -14.02 17.18 -8.90
CA GLY A 48 -14.03 17.43 -7.46
C GLY A 48 -12.89 16.73 -6.73
N GLU A 49 -13.05 16.48 -5.44
CA GLU A 49 -12.03 15.81 -4.61
C GLU A 49 -12.27 14.30 -4.60
N LEU A 50 -11.19 13.53 -4.78
CA LEU A 50 -11.19 12.08 -4.73
C LEU A 50 -10.39 11.62 -3.51
N VAL A 51 -10.90 10.61 -2.82
CA VAL A 51 -10.20 9.91 -1.73
C VAL A 51 -9.62 8.62 -2.30
N LEU A 52 -8.30 8.45 -2.19
CA LEU A 52 -7.56 7.31 -2.72
C LEU A 52 -6.91 6.53 -1.57
N THR A 53 -7.10 5.21 -1.56
CA THR A 53 -6.40 4.29 -0.67
C THR A 53 -6.06 3.01 -1.42
N THR A 54 -5.15 2.21 -0.89
CA THR A 54 -4.77 0.92 -1.44
C THR A 54 -4.33 -0.02 -0.33
N ASP A 55 -4.80 -1.26 -0.40
CA ASP A 55 -4.41 -2.35 0.48
C ASP A 55 -3.94 -3.55 -0.35
N ALA A 56 -3.22 -4.47 0.30
CA ALA A 56 -2.71 -5.67 -0.35
C ALA A 56 -3.18 -6.94 0.36
N MET A 57 -3.55 -7.95 -0.43
CA MET A 57 -3.79 -9.31 0.05
C MET A 57 -2.66 -10.22 -0.42
N VAL A 58 -1.84 -10.68 0.52
CA VAL A 58 -0.64 -11.51 0.26
C VAL A 58 -0.81 -12.89 0.88
N GLU A 59 -0.63 -13.94 0.08
CA GLU A 59 -0.68 -15.33 0.55
C GLU A 59 0.41 -15.59 1.61
N GLY A 60 0.07 -16.31 2.67
CA GLY A 60 0.95 -16.58 3.80
C GLY A 60 1.01 -15.47 4.85
N VAL A 61 0.50 -14.27 4.55
CA VAL A 61 0.35 -13.14 5.49
C VAL A 61 -1.12 -12.88 5.80
N HIS A 62 -1.93 -12.64 4.77
CA HIS A 62 -3.32 -12.20 4.91
C HIS A 62 -4.35 -13.31 4.67
N PHE A 63 -3.97 -14.34 3.89
CA PHE A 63 -4.80 -15.49 3.57
C PHE A 63 -3.94 -16.72 3.24
N ARG A 64 -4.59 -17.88 3.11
CA ARG A 64 -4.00 -19.13 2.61
C ARG A 64 -4.96 -19.77 1.61
N THR A 65 -4.46 -20.19 0.44
CA THR A 65 -5.32 -20.80 -0.60
C THR A 65 -5.94 -22.12 -0.16
N GLU A 66 -5.36 -22.82 0.83
CA GLU A 66 -5.96 -24.04 1.39
C GLU A 66 -7.18 -23.76 2.29
N LEU A 67 -7.34 -22.53 2.78
CA LEU A 67 -8.36 -22.14 3.76
C LEU A 67 -9.35 -21.09 3.25
N THR A 68 -9.06 -20.43 2.13
CA THR A 68 -9.82 -19.28 1.64
C THR A 68 -10.13 -19.46 0.16
N THR A 69 -11.42 -19.46 -0.19
CA THR A 69 -11.80 -19.53 -1.60
C THR A 69 -11.53 -18.19 -2.30
N PRO A 70 -11.37 -18.18 -3.64
CA PRO A 70 -11.21 -16.91 -4.37
C PRO A 70 -12.36 -15.92 -4.16
N ARG A 71 -13.58 -16.42 -3.93
CA ARG A 71 -14.75 -15.59 -3.62
C ARG A 71 -14.62 -14.91 -2.27
N ASP A 72 -14.21 -15.65 -1.25
CA ASP A 72 -14.04 -15.11 0.11
C ASP A 72 -12.90 -14.10 0.15
N LEU A 73 -11.81 -14.38 -0.57
CA LEU A 73 -10.70 -13.44 -0.73
C LEU A 73 -11.15 -12.14 -1.38
N GLY A 74 -11.94 -12.22 -2.45
CA GLY A 74 -12.48 -11.03 -3.13
C GLY A 74 -13.53 -10.26 -2.33
N TYR A 75 -14.19 -10.89 -1.35
CA TYR A 75 -15.08 -10.19 -0.42
C TYR A 75 -14.31 -9.46 0.69
N LYS A 76 -13.15 -10.00 1.08
CA LYS A 76 -12.28 -9.43 2.11
C LYS A 76 -11.42 -8.28 1.61
N ALA A 77 -11.05 -8.30 0.33
CA ALA A 77 -10.28 -7.26 -0.36
C ALA A 77 -11.15 -6.03 -0.64
#